data_AF-A0A537D1T9-F1
#
_entry.id   AF-A0A537D1T9-F1
#
_cell.length_a   1.000
_cell.length_b   1.000
_cell.length_c   1.000
_cell.angle_alpha   90.00
_cell.angle_beta   90.00
_cell.angle_gamma   90.00
#
_symmetry.space_group_name_H-M   'P 1'
#
loop_
_entity.id
_entity.type
_entity.pdbx_description
1 polymer ?
#
loop_
_entity_poly.entity_id
_entity_poly.type
_entity_poly.pdbx_seq_one_letter_code
_entity_poly.pdbx_strand_id
1 'polypeptide(L)'
;MVDVRDLADWCVRLAEHHRAGVFNAAGPRSMLTMGRLLEDCAAVTESLARFVWVPDEDLLAAGVKPWTELPLWIPESDSRLGGMLLADNHRAMAAGLTFRPLTDTIRATLDWDRREGAHGHDAPIRVTPIAPEREVELLAHGV
;
A
#
# COMPACT_ATOMS: atom_id res chain seq x y z
N MET A 1 -2.80 4.23 3.52
CA MET A 1 -2.17 3.32 4.48
C MET A 1 -2.37 3.79 5.91
N VAL A 2 -2.55 2.85 6.84
CA VAL A 2 -2.60 3.10 8.29
C VAL A 2 -1.66 2.12 8.98
N ASP A 3 -0.93 2.58 9.98
CA ASP A 3 -0.08 1.69 10.77
C ASP A 3 -0.93 0.86 11.73
N VAL A 4 -0.64 -0.44 11.83
CA VAL A 4 -1.44 -1.38 12.63
C VAL A 4 -1.51 -1.01 14.11
N ARG A 5 -0.49 -0.34 14.66
CA ARG A 5 -0.47 0.06 16.08
C ARG A 5 -1.44 1.23 16.32
N ASP A 6 -1.49 2.21 15.43
CA ASP A 6 -2.47 3.31 15.50
C ASP A 6 -3.89 2.77 15.39
N LEU A 7 -4.10 1.82 14.48
CA LEU A 7 -5.39 1.15 14.31
C LEU A 7 -5.80 0.38 15.57
N ALA A 8 -4.89 -0.42 16.13
CA ALA A 8 -5.15 -1.19 17.34
C ALA A 8 -5.47 -0.29 18.53
N ASP A 9 -4.64 0.73 18.79
CA ASP A 9 -4.85 1.69 19.88
C ASP A 9 -6.19 2.41 19.72
N TRP A 10 -6.55 2.79 18.48
CA TRP A 10 -7.83 3.44 18.21
C TRP A 10 -9.03 2.51 18.43
N CYS A 11 -8.95 1.26 17.99
CA CYS A 11 -10.00 0.27 18.24
C CYS A 11 -10.24 0.03 19.74
N VAL A 12 -9.16 -0.06 20.52
CA VAL A 12 -9.25 -0.18 21.99
C VAL A 12 -9.93 1.06 22.58
N ARG A 13 -9.51 2.27 22.19
CA ARG A 13 -10.15 3.51 22.66
C ARG A 13 -11.64 3.58 22.30
N LEU A 14 -12.04 3.16 21.10
CA LEU A 14 -13.46 3.12 20.73
C LEU A 14 -14.26 2.20 21.64
N ALA A 15 -13.71 1.02 21.96
CA ALA A 15 -14.36 0.05 22.83
C ALA A 15 -14.49 0.58 24.27
N GLU A 16 -13.42 1.13 24.84
CA GLU A 16 -13.40 1.71 26.19
C GLU A 16 -14.40 2.86 26.36
N HIS A 17 -14.58 3.67 25.31
CA HIS A 17 -15.51 4.81 25.33
C HIS A 17 -16.90 4.45 24.80
N HIS A 18 -17.19 3.16 24.57
CA HIS A 18 -18.45 2.67 24.02
C HIS A 18 -18.90 3.41 22.74
N ARG A 19 -17.94 3.81 21.90
CA ARG A 19 -18.20 4.62 20.70
C ARG A 19 -18.41 3.71 19.50
N ALA A 20 -19.67 3.46 19.17
CA ALA A 20 -20.06 2.69 17.99
C ALA A 20 -20.16 3.57 16.72
N GLY A 21 -20.01 2.94 15.55
CA GLY A 21 -20.20 3.59 14.26
C GLY A 21 -19.63 2.79 13.10
N VAL A 22 -19.88 3.29 11.89
CA VAL A 22 -19.26 2.78 10.66
C VAL A 22 -18.16 3.74 10.26
N PHE A 23 -16.94 3.23 10.11
CA PHE A 23 -15.76 4.02 9.82
C PHE A 23 -14.90 3.34 8.76
N ASN A 24 -14.32 4.12 7.86
CA ASN A 24 -13.17 3.67 7.08
C ASN A 24 -11.91 4.01 7.87
N ALA A 25 -11.26 3.00 8.45
CA ALA A 25 -9.97 3.17 9.10
C ALA A 25 -8.84 3.16 8.06
N ALA A 26 -8.93 4.09 7.11
CA ALA A 26 -7.92 4.33 6.09
C ALA A 26 -7.08 5.55 6.48
N GLY A 27 -5.93 5.72 5.83
CA GLY A 27 -5.00 6.80 6.14
C GLY A 27 -4.08 7.13 4.97
N PRO A 28 -3.17 8.09 5.14
CA PRO A 28 -2.99 8.94 6.33
C PRO A 28 -4.00 10.10 6.37
N ARG A 29 -3.74 11.11 7.22
CA ARG A 29 -4.59 12.32 7.36
C ARG A 29 -4.78 13.07 6.03
N SER A 30 -3.76 13.08 5.20
CA SER A 30 -3.77 13.65 3.84
C SER A 30 -3.59 12.54 2.82
N MET A 31 -3.98 12.79 1.57
CA MET A 31 -3.76 11.85 0.47
C MET A 31 -2.28 11.45 0.38
N LEU A 32 -2.02 10.14 0.36
CA LEU A 32 -0.71 9.56 0.13
C LEU A 32 -0.69 8.96 -1.27
N THR A 33 0.19 9.47 -2.12
CA THR A 33 0.38 8.91 -3.46
C THR A 33 1.29 7.68 -3.40
N MET A 34 1.16 6.80 -4.40
CA MET A 34 2.09 5.66 -4.56
C MET A 34 3.54 6.16 -4.69
N GLY A 35 3.78 7.25 -5.44
CA GLY A 35 5.11 7.80 -5.61
C GLY A 35 5.74 8.25 -4.29
N ARG A 36 4.97 8.95 -3.44
CA ARG A 36 5.47 9.34 -2.13
C ARG A 36 5.77 8.14 -1.23
N LEU A 37 4.92 7.12 -1.25
CA LEU A 37 5.16 5.88 -0.53
C LEU A 37 6.48 5.22 -0.96
N LEU A 38 6.69 5.07 -2.27
CA LEU A 38 7.88 4.47 -2.84
C LEU A 38 9.16 5.29 -2.54
N GLU A 39 9.08 6.61 -2.62
CA GLU A 39 10.17 7.53 -2.24
C GLU A 39 10.55 7.39 -0.76
N ASP A 40 9.56 7.38 0.14
CA ASP A 40 9.81 7.21 1.58
C ASP A 40 10.39 5.82 1.88
N CYS A 41 9.93 4.78 1.16
CA CYS A 41 10.52 3.44 1.25
C CYS A 41 11.99 3.45 0.81
N ALA A 42 12.31 4.03 -0.35
CA ALA A 42 13.68 4.10 -0.85
C ALA A 42 14.59 4.87 0.10
N ALA A 43 14.12 6.00 0.64
CA ALA A 43 14.88 6.82 1.59
C ALA A 43 15.17 6.07 2.90
N VAL A 44 14.18 5.39 3.49
CA VAL A 44 14.36 4.65 4.76
C VAL A 44 15.20 3.39 4.58
N THR A 45 15.13 2.75 3.41
CA THR A 45 15.87 1.50 3.12
C THR A 45 17.24 1.75 2.49
N GLU A 46 17.58 3.00 2.18
CA GLU A 46 18.77 3.39 1.40
C GLU A 46 18.85 2.68 0.04
N SER A 47 17.70 2.37 -0.55
CA SER A 47 17.60 1.68 -1.83
C SER A 47 17.96 2.60 -3.00
N LEU A 48 18.65 2.04 -3.99
CA LEU A 48 18.99 2.70 -5.26
C LEU A 48 17.96 2.41 -6.37
N ALA A 49 16.74 1.98 -6.00
CA ALA A 49 15.68 1.69 -6.95
C ALA A 49 15.36 2.91 -7.84
N ARG A 50 15.05 2.65 -9.10
CA ARG A 50 14.54 3.65 -10.05
C ARG A 50 13.09 3.33 -10.34
N PHE A 51 12.21 4.32 -10.19
CA PHE A 51 10.78 4.16 -10.44
C PHE A 51 10.44 4.54 -11.88
N VAL A 52 9.73 3.65 -12.57
CA VAL A 52 9.16 3.89 -13.88
C VAL A 52 7.64 3.82 -13.75
N TRP A 53 6.96 4.87 -14.18
CA TRP A 53 5.50 4.95 -14.15
C TRP A 53 4.96 4.59 -15.53
N VAL A 54 4.11 3.58 -15.59
CA VAL A 54 3.46 3.12 -16.83
C VAL A 54 1.97 3.41 -16.73
N PRO A 55 1.34 4.00 -17.76
CA PRO A 55 -0.10 4.24 -17.79
C PRO A 55 -0.92 2.95 -17.63
N ASP A 56 -2.10 3.07 -17.02
CA ASP A 56 -3.00 1.93 -16.79
C ASP A 56 -3.38 1.24 -18.11
N GLU A 57 -3.64 2.02 -19.16
CA GLU A 57 -4.01 1.53 -20.49
C GLU A 57 -2.92 0.68 -21.13
N ASP A 58 -1.65 0.99 -20.91
CA ASP A 58 -0.51 0.27 -21.47
C ASP A 58 -0.29 -1.05 -20.72
N LEU A 59 -0.42 -1.03 -19.39
CA LEU A 59 -0.40 -2.23 -18.57
C LEU A 59 -1.53 -3.19 -18.95
N LEU A 60 -2.74 -2.66 -19.15
CA LEU A 60 -3.91 -3.42 -19.59
C LEU A 60 -3.74 -3.97 -21.01
N ALA A 61 -3.25 -3.16 -21.95
CA ALA A 61 -2.99 -3.57 -23.33
C ALA A 61 -1.94 -4.69 -23.39
N ALA A 62 -0.95 -4.66 -22.49
CA ALA A 62 0.03 -5.71 -22.34
C ALA A 62 -0.45 -6.92 -21.52
N GLY A 63 -1.73 -6.94 -21.11
CA GLY A 63 -2.37 -8.07 -20.43
C GLY A 63 -1.98 -8.23 -18.96
N VAL A 64 -1.41 -7.20 -18.33
CA VAL A 64 -1.07 -7.21 -16.90
C VAL A 64 -2.35 -7.26 -16.07
N LYS A 65 -2.39 -8.20 -15.12
CA LYS A 65 -3.56 -8.49 -14.30
C LYS A 65 -3.56 -7.65 -13.02
N PRO A 66 -4.61 -6.84 -12.79
CA PRO A 66 -4.80 -6.11 -11.54
C PRO A 66 -4.74 -7.04 -10.32
N TRP A 67 -4.23 -6.54 -9.19
CA TRP A 67 -4.03 -7.27 -7.94
C TRP A 67 -3.08 -8.46 -7.92
N THR A 68 -2.77 -9.04 -9.08
CA THR A 68 -2.03 -10.29 -9.16
C THR A 68 -0.57 -10.01 -9.50
N GLU A 69 -0.37 -9.27 -10.59
CA GLU A 69 0.95 -9.10 -11.18
C GLU A 69 1.67 -7.84 -10.64
N LEU A 70 0.91 -6.80 -10.31
CA LEU A 70 1.40 -5.60 -9.63
C LEU A 70 0.74 -5.44 -8.25
N PRO A 71 1.53 -5.27 -7.17
CA PRO A 71 1.00 -5.06 -5.84
C PRO A 71 0.28 -3.71 -5.76
N LEU A 72 -0.88 -3.69 -5.08
CA LEU A 72 -1.65 -2.47 -4.80
C LEU A 72 -2.07 -1.68 -6.05
N TRP A 73 -2.21 -2.34 -7.20
CA TRP A 73 -2.63 -1.71 -8.45
C TRP A 73 -3.99 -2.23 -8.94
N ILE A 74 -4.86 -1.27 -9.25
CA ILE A 74 -6.09 -1.42 -10.02
C ILE A 74 -6.17 -0.21 -10.96
N PRO A 75 -6.58 -0.39 -12.23
CA PRO A 75 -6.84 0.73 -13.11
C PRO A 75 -7.87 1.70 -12.54
N GLU A 76 -7.63 3.00 -12.62
CA GLU A 76 -8.59 4.02 -12.18
C GLU A 76 -9.90 3.96 -12.99
N SER A 77 -9.81 3.47 -14.23
CA SER A 77 -10.96 3.24 -15.12
C SER A 77 -11.84 2.04 -14.72
N ASP A 78 -11.43 1.23 -13.75
CA ASP A 78 -12.27 0.12 -13.25
C ASP A 78 -13.55 0.66 -12.60
N SER A 79 -14.69 0.34 -13.20
CA SER A 79 -15.99 0.88 -12.82
C SER A 79 -16.46 0.47 -11.42
N ARG A 80 -15.88 -0.58 -10.84
CA ARG A 80 -16.27 -1.11 -9.53
C ARG A 80 -15.25 -0.78 -8.44
N LEU A 81 -13.96 -0.79 -8.78
CA LEU A 81 -12.86 -0.74 -7.83
C LEU A 81 -11.84 0.39 -8.08
N GLY A 82 -11.96 1.21 -9.12
CA GLY A 82 -10.99 2.28 -9.40
C GLY A 82 -10.81 3.26 -8.23
N GLY A 83 -11.89 3.54 -7.50
CA GLY A 83 -11.84 4.38 -6.29
C GLY A 83 -11.49 3.65 -4.98
N MET A 84 -11.15 2.36 -5.02
CA MET A 84 -11.05 1.54 -3.80
C MET A 84 -9.94 2.00 -2.85
N LEU A 85 -8.86 2.58 -3.37
CA LEU A 85 -7.76 3.13 -2.57
C LEU A 85 -7.99 4.59 -2.12
N LEU A 86 -9.15 5.18 -2.47
CA LEU A 86 -9.51 6.59 -2.20
C LEU A 86 -10.58 6.73 -1.11
N ALA A 87 -10.67 5.76 -0.19
CA ALA A 87 -11.68 5.75 0.86
C ALA A 87 -11.60 6.98 1.77
N ASP A 88 -12.73 7.69 1.92
CA ASP A 88 -12.86 8.81 2.86
C ASP A 88 -12.78 8.32 4.32
N ASN A 89 -11.83 8.87 5.08
CA ASN A 89 -11.57 8.55 6.48
C ASN A 89 -11.97 9.68 7.46
N HIS A 90 -12.64 10.74 7.01
CA HIS A 90 -12.99 11.89 7.86
C HIS A 90 -13.75 11.50 9.14
N ARG A 91 -14.65 10.51 9.06
CA ARG A 91 -15.38 9.99 10.22
C ARG A 91 -14.47 9.29 11.24
N ALA A 92 -13.46 8.56 10.78
CA ALA A 92 -12.49 7.90 11.66
C ALA A 92 -11.59 8.94 12.35
N MET A 93 -11.15 9.97 11.62
CA MET A 93 -10.37 11.08 12.19
C MET A 93 -11.18 11.86 13.24
N ALA A 94 -12.45 12.19 12.94
CA ALA A 94 -13.36 12.80 13.91
C ALA A 94 -13.67 11.88 15.11
N ALA A 95 -13.41 10.59 14.97
CA ALA A 95 -13.47 9.60 16.04
C ALA A 95 -12.14 9.33 16.73
N GLY A 96 -11.11 10.15 16.49
CA GLY A 96 -9.84 10.09 17.22
C GLY A 96 -8.82 9.10 16.66
N LEU A 97 -8.98 8.67 15.40
CA LEU A 97 -7.92 7.96 14.69
C LEU A 97 -6.76 8.93 14.43
N THR A 98 -5.58 8.55 14.87
CA THR A 98 -4.32 9.28 14.69
C THR A 98 -3.38 8.51 13.79
N PHE A 99 -2.39 9.18 13.23
CA PHE A 99 -1.43 8.56 12.32
C PHE A 99 -0.02 8.97 12.73
N ARG A 100 0.85 8.00 12.99
CA ARG A 100 2.29 8.23 13.10
C ARG A 100 2.92 8.48 11.72
N PRO A 101 4.15 9.02 11.66
CA PRO A 101 4.87 9.18 10.40
C PRO A 101 4.99 7.87 9.62
N LEU A 102 4.79 7.92 8.30
CA LEU A 102 4.89 6.75 7.42
C LEU A 102 6.26 6.05 7.55
N THR A 103 7.33 6.83 7.74
CA THR A 103 8.70 6.32 7.92
C THR A 103 8.83 5.39 9.12
N ASP A 104 8.01 5.57 10.17
CA ASP A 104 8.05 4.69 11.35
C ASP A 104 7.37 3.35 11.08
N THR A 105 6.36 3.33 10.22
CA THR A 105 5.77 2.09 9.69
C THR A 105 6.78 1.37 8.80
N ILE A 106 7.39 2.06 7.85
CA ILE A 106 8.38 1.48 6.92
C ILE A 106 9.54 0.86 7.70
N ARG A 107 10.13 1.60 8.65
CA ARG A 107 11.25 1.10 9.46
C ARG A 107 10.85 -0.11 10.29
N ALA A 108 9.70 -0.05 10.98
CA ALA A 108 9.24 -1.18 11.79
C ALA A 108 8.95 -2.43 10.95
N THR A 109 8.36 -2.27 9.76
CA THR A 109 8.11 -3.36 8.81
C THR A 109 9.42 -3.95 8.30
N LEU A 110 10.38 -3.12 7.89
CA LEU A 110 11.70 -3.58 7.43
C LEU A 110 12.47 -4.31 8.53
N ASP A 111 12.43 -3.79 9.75
CA ASP A 111 13.08 -4.44 10.88
C ASP A 111 12.43 -5.78 11.23
N TRP A 112 11.10 -5.89 11.10
CA TRP A 112 10.38 -7.14 11.24
C TRP A 112 10.75 -8.13 10.13
N ASP A 113 10.74 -7.68 8.88
CA ASP A 113 11.11 -8.47 7.70
C ASP A 113 12.53 -9.02 7.80
N ARG A 114 13.50 -8.20 8.23
CA ARG A 114 14.88 -8.65 8.47
C ARG A 114 15.02 -9.68 9.58
N ARG A 115 14.17 -9.63 10.62
CA ARG A 115 14.18 -10.59 11.72
C ARG A 115 13.49 -11.90 11.35
N GLU A 116 12.32 -11.82 10.75
CA GLU A 116 11.47 -12.98 10.45
C GLU A 116 11.82 -13.63 9.10
N GLY A 117 12.18 -12.83 8.09
CA GLY A 117 12.48 -13.26 6.72
C GLY A 117 13.71 -14.16 6.60
N ALA A 118 14.56 -14.23 7.63
CA ALA A 118 15.61 -15.25 7.75
C ALA A 118 15.05 -16.70 7.81
N HIS A 119 13.76 -16.87 8.13
CA HIS A 119 13.07 -18.16 8.20
C HIS A 119 12.27 -18.48 6.92
N GLY A 120 12.41 -17.66 5.87
CA GLY A 120 11.61 -17.75 4.66
C GLY A 120 10.20 -17.20 4.87
N HIS A 121 9.73 -16.37 3.95
CA HIS A 121 8.33 -15.94 3.95
C HIS A 121 7.48 -17.12 3.46
N ASP A 122 7.18 -18.05 4.36
CA ASP A 122 6.28 -19.18 4.10
C ASP A 122 4.80 -18.74 4.03
N ALA A 123 4.56 -17.43 4.13
CA ALA A 123 3.27 -16.86 3.81
C ALA A 123 3.06 -16.94 2.29
N PRO A 124 2.08 -17.69 1.79
CA PRO A 124 1.80 -17.70 0.37
C PRO A 124 1.37 -16.29 0.00
N ILE A 125 2.27 -15.53 -0.62
CA ILE A 125 1.87 -14.44 -1.49
C ILE A 125 1.07 -15.14 -2.58
N ARG A 126 -0.26 -15.18 -2.41
CA ARG A 126 -1.21 -15.89 -3.31
C ARG A 126 -1.40 -15.17 -4.64
N VAL A 127 -0.38 -14.43 -5.06
CA VAL A 127 -0.37 -13.64 -6.28
C VAL A 127 0.92 -13.97 -7.01
N THR A 128 0.82 -14.15 -8.32
CA THR A 128 1.97 -14.40 -9.17
C THR A 128 2.47 -13.04 -9.64
N PRO A 129 3.58 -12.52 -9.06
CA PRO A 129 4.12 -11.23 -9.51
C PRO A 129 4.59 -11.34 -10.95
N ILE A 130 4.73 -10.19 -11.63
CA ILE A 130 5.35 -10.12 -12.95
C ILE A 130 6.73 -10.80 -12.88
N ALA A 131 6.99 -11.71 -13.83
CA ALA A 131 8.31 -12.31 -13.98
C ALA A 131 9.33 -11.26 -14.45
N PRO A 132 10.59 -11.29 -13.97
CA PRO A 132 11.59 -10.28 -14.34
C PRO A 132 11.76 -10.07 -15.86
N GLU A 133 11.70 -11.15 -16.65
CA GLU A 133 11.80 -11.06 -18.11
C GLU A 133 10.62 -10.29 -18.71
N ARG A 134 9.41 -10.53 -18.19
CA ARG A 134 8.20 -9.83 -18.60
C ARG A 134 8.23 -8.36 -18.19
N GLU A 135 8.75 -8.05 -17.01
CA GLU A 135 8.93 -6.68 -16.56
C GLU A 135 9.85 -5.90 -17.52
N VAL A 136 10.99 -6.48 -17.91
CA VAL A 136 11.92 -5.86 -18.86
C VAL A 136 11.25 -5.59 -20.21
N GLU A 137 10.47 -6.55 -20.73
CA GLU A 137 9.72 -6.34 -21.97
C GLU A 137 8.74 -5.18 -21.86
N LEU A 138 7.96 -5.11 -20.77
CA LEU A 138 6.99 -4.04 -20.53
C LEU A 138 7.68 -2.68 -20.48
N LEU A 139 8.79 -2.57 -19.75
CA LEU A 139 9.52 -1.32 -19.60
C LEU A 139 10.25 -0.89 -20.88
N ALA A 140 10.62 -1.82 -21.76
CA ALA A 140 11.25 -1.48 -23.04
C ALA A 140 10.28 -0.87 -24.07
N HIS A 141 8.97 -1.10 -23.92
CA HIS A 141 7.93 -0.64 -24.86
C HIS A 141 7.17 0.60 -24.36
N GLY A 142 7.40 1.05 -23.11
CA GLY A 142 6.68 2.14 -22.44
C GLY A 142 7.53 3.37 -22.08
N VAL A 143 8.65 3.62 -22.78
CA VAL A 143 9.52 4.81 -22.61
C VAL A 143 9.65 5.57 -23.92
#